data_AF-A0A0L0T746-F1
#
_entry.id   AF-A0A0L0T746-F1
#
_cell.length_a   1.000
_cell.length_b   1.000
_cell.length_c   1.000
_cell.angle_alpha   90.00
_cell.angle_beta   90.00
_cell.angle_gamma   90.00
#
_symmetry.space_group_name_H-M   'P 1'
#
loop_
_entity.id
_entity.type
_entity.pdbx_description
1 polymer ?
#
loop_
_entity_poly.entity_id
_entity_poly.type
_entity_poly.pdbx_seq_one_letter_code
_entity_poly.pdbx_strand_id
1 'polypeptide(L)'
;MASHSTHDGTGSDADADRTPTSATTLAEPAAATTSGCPRHDDAGADASLHPPRRLVSPAIGERVFAGTMDRTVAWTAHHPRIEDLEALRTVGDPLADDALDALLAARITASVPIHDLVSALRDAATALDAHDATSPYTQLAPHHQTAIRALWAQVTTVPDWVDWTRVKDGQDFYYQHATAMAWILAMGSLLTVYTAASIGAVLDATAYLTGHGKGDDRVVARRIVETGHMINLAMWSTDALRPGGEGWASVVNVRFLHALVRRRVLAKAKVGTYSVALHGVPVNQEDMAFTGLSFVAIVLMGLERLGFISGITTPGRNPPDLAKGIDGYVHAWAYIQYLSGIRDDVNPYIPPSAAAKIAEEARAAGLAGAGALAPPATEDPGADTCTHLLRVMDATGYHLYSPSATAHALAAALLNGIRYVPPTYLPNRTSRTVARLLLGDRATTDLGVPATSEADVVAARRTVRFVFRPLVAAWRYVPVLRPIIRKALMYLHMRAMQELVLRPASAKGTEFAFHTGNGGEMEGSAAVCPFASVAAGKTVEKEHGGSAVMAIGLGVVVAAVTVGVTAVWRV
;
A
#
# COMPACT_ATOMS: atom_id res chain seq x y z
N MET A 1 -12.92 72.13 23.85
CA MET A 1 -11.44 72.21 23.82
C MET A 1 -11.02 71.55 22.51
N ALA A 2 -11.04 72.28 21.39
CA ALA A 2 -9.97 73.18 20.90
C ALA A 2 -8.81 72.35 20.29
N SER A 3 -8.31 72.61 19.07
CA SER A 3 -8.63 73.54 17.96
C SER A 3 -7.90 73.00 16.69
N HIS A 4 -8.07 73.41 15.43
CA HIS A 4 -8.43 74.69 14.79
C HIS A 4 -8.86 74.46 13.30
N SER A 5 -9.81 75.27 12.78
CA SER A 5 -9.84 76.00 11.47
C SER A 5 -9.54 75.29 10.12
N THR A 6 -10.16 75.57 8.96
CA THR A 6 -10.81 76.81 8.42
C THR A 6 -11.90 76.55 7.34
N HIS A 7 -12.87 77.48 7.24
CA HIS A 7 -13.66 77.95 6.06
C HIS A 7 -14.61 77.04 5.24
N ASP A 8 -15.92 77.34 5.34
CA ASP A 8 -16.82 78.00 4.34
C ASP A 8 -16.55 77.81 2.81
N GLY A 9 -17.54 77.71 1.91
CA GLY A 9 -19.01 77.65 2.06
C GLY A 9 -19.79 78.18 0.81
N THR A 10 -20.96 77.57 0.49
CA THR A 10 -22.02 78.03 -0.48
C THR A 10 -21.66 78.07 -1.99
N GLY A 11 -22.57 77.88 -2.97
CA GLY A 11 -24.00 77.50 -2.98
C GLY A 11 -24.67 77.70 -4.38
N SER A 12 -25.91 77.19 -4.60
CA SER A 12 -26.87 77.48 -5.72
C SER A 12 -26.44 77.17 -7.18
N ASP A 13 -27.31 76.91 -8.19
CA ASP A 13 -28.75 76.57 -8.30
C ASP A 13 -29.05 76.04 -9.74
N ALA A 14 -30.21 75.35 -9.94
CA ALA A 14 -31.06 75.27 -11.16
C ALA A 14 -30.47 74.97 -12.58
N ASP A 15 -31.16 74.37 -13.57
CA ASP A 15 -32.37 73.53 -13.72
C ASP A 15 -32.40 73.02 -15.21
N ALA A 16 -33.43 72.25 -15.61
CA ALA A 16 -33.88 71.93 -16.99
C ALA A 16 -33.33 70.69 -17.74
N ASP A 17 -34.02 69.56 -17.49
CA ASP A 17 -34.82 68.80 -18.49
C ASP A 17 -34.15 68.14 -19.72
N ARG A 18 -34.07 66.79 -19.69
CA ARG A 18 -34.66 65.86 -20.69
C ARG A 18 -34.50 64.38 -20.30
N THR A 19 -35.62 63.66 -20.21
CA THR A 19 -35.72 62.18 -20.15
C THR A 19 -36.54 61.68 -21.38
N PRO A 20 -36.82 60.39 -21.60
CA PRO A 20 -36.37 59.12 -20.97
C PRO A 20 -35.62 58.23 -22.02
N THR A 21 -35.26 56.95 -21.88
CA THR A 21 -35.52 55.74 -21.05
C THR A 21 -34.20 54.91 -21.09
N SER A 22 -33.81 54.00 -20.17
CA SER A 22 -34.58 53.10 -19.30
C SER A 22 -33.76 52.60 -18.10
N ALA A 23 -34.42 52.52 -16.93
CA ALA A 23 -34.21 51.53 -15.86
C ALA A 23 -32.79 51.29 -15.26
N THR A 24 -32.49 52.12 -14.24
CA THR A 24 -31.95 51.68 -12.94
C THR A 24 -30.54 51.05 -12.86
N THR A 25 -29.53 51.90 -12.65
CA THR A 25 -28.23 51.49 -12.09
C THR A 25 -28.19 51.60 -10.56
N LEU A 26 -27.82 50.47 -9.93
CA LEU A 26 -26.91 50.39 -8.77
C LEU A 26 -27.24 51.22 -7.50
N ALA A 27 -27.97 50.58 -6.57
CA ALA A 27 -27.73 50.77 -5.14
C ALA A 27 -26.70 49.73 -4.64
N GLU A 28 -25.95 50.07 -3.59
CA GLU A 28 -24.92 49.21 -3.00
C GLU A 28 -25.50 47.90 -2.44
N PRO A 29 -24.82 46.75 -2.59
CA PRO A 29 -25.20 45.53 -1.87
C PRO A 29 -24.89 45.69 -0.38
N ALA A 30 -25.92 45.53 0.45
CA ALA A 30 -25.81 45.56 1.90
C ALA A 30 -24.81 44.54 2.46
N ALA A 31 -24.32 44.80 3.68
CA ALA A 31 -23.33 43.98 4.37
C ALA A 31 -23.67 42.47 4.34
N ALA A 32 -22.84 41.71 3.62
CA ALA A 32 -22.91 40.25 3.63
C ALA A 32 -22.49 39.74 5.01
N THR A 33 -23.47 39.27 5.78
CA THR A 33 -23.23 38.56 7.03
C THR A 33 -22.38 37.32 6.75
N THR A 34 -21.28 37.16 7.50
CA THR A 34 -20.43 35.96 7.41
C THR A 34 -21.20 34.76 7.93
N SER A 35 -21.89 34.04 7.03
CA SER A 35 -22.52 32.77 7.34
C SER A 35 -21.43 31.76 7.71
N GLY A 36 -21.33 31.47 9.00
CA GLY A 36 -20.38 30.49 9.51
C GLY A 36 -20.62 29.11 8.91
N CYS A 37 -19.52 28.37 8.70
CA CYS A 37 -19.61 26.95 8.38
C CYS A 37 -20.45 26.24 9.46
N PRO A 38 -21.44 25.40 9.11
CA PRO A 38 -22.29 24.77 10.12
C PRO A 38 -21.45 23.92 11.07
N ARG A 39 -21.58 24.17 12.38
CA ARG A 39 -21.18 23.16 13.36
C ARG A 39 -22.18 22.01 13.23
N HIS A 40 -21.67 20.79 13.07
CA HIS A 40 -22.49 19.61 13.23
C HIS A 40 -22.82 19.46 14.72
N ASP A 41 -24.08 19.64 15.08
CA ASP A 41 -24.60 19.30 16.40
C ASP A 41 -24.98 17.81 16.40
N ASP A 42 -24.30 17.00 17.21
CA ASP A 42 -24.47 15.54 17.32
C ASP A 42 -25.75 15.13 18.08
N ALA A 43 -26.91 15.59 17.61
CA ALA A 43 -28.22 15.36 18.23
C ALA A 43 -29.26 14.80 17.23
N GLY A 44 -28.83 13.88 16.37
CA GLY A 44 -29.69 13.28 15.35
C GLY A 44 -28.93 12.43 14.33
N ALA A 45 -28.11 11.49 14.80
CA ALA A 45 -27.35 10.61 13.91
C ALA A 45 -28.29 9.66 13.14
N ASP A 46 -28.48 9.94 11.85
CA ASP A 46 -29.19 9.07 10.92
C ASP A 46 -28.46 7.73 10.80
N ALA A 47 -29.19 6.62 10.96
CA ALA A 47 -28.67 5.26 10.82
C ALA A 47 -28.14 4.97 9.40
N SER A 48 -28.41 5.84 8.42
CA SER A 48 -27.85 5.79 7.06
C SER A 48 -26.34 6.09 6.96
N LEU A 49 -25.72 6.68 8.00
CA LEU A 49 -24.31 7.10 7.98
C LEU A 49 -23.31 5.98 8.31
N HIS A 50 -23.77 4.80 8.72
CA HIS A 50 -22.90 3.65 8.91
C HIS A 50 -22.69 2.91 7.57
N PRO A 51 -21.44 2.78 7.05
CA PRO A 51 -21.16 1.74 6.07
C PRO A 51 -21.55 0.40 6.70
N PRO A 52 -22.42 -0.42 6.08
CA PRO A 52 -22.97 -1.62 6.70
C PRO A 52 -21.91 -2.73 6.75
N ARG A 53 -20.98 -2.61 7.70
CA ARG A 53 -20.04 -3.67 8.07
C ARG A 53 -20.84 -4.91 8.40
N ARG A 54 -20.51 -6.00 7.72
CA ARG A 54 -21.22 -7.26 7.91
C ARG A 54 -20.63 -7.90 9.15
N LEU A 55 -21.37 -7.90 10.27
CA LEU A 55 -20.87 -8.41 11.56
C LEU A 55 -21.22 -9.88 11.82
N VAL A 56 -22.01 -10.48 10.95
CA VAL A 56 -22.54 -11.86 11.09
C VAL A 56 -22.10 -12.69 9.90
N SER A 57 -21.64 -13.91 10.18
CA SER A 57 -21.27 -14.91 9.18
C SER A 57 -22.49 -15.37 8.37
N PRO A 58 -22.40 -15.47 7.04
CA PRO A 58 -23.41 -16.14 6.22
C PRO A 58 -23.69 -17.57 6.68
N ALA A 59 -24.89 -18.08 6.37
CA ALA A 59 -25.22 -19.48 6.65
C ALA A 59 -24.37 -20.43 5.78
N ILE A 60 -24.05 -21.62 6.30
CA ILE A 60 -23.32 -22.63 5.51
C ILE A 60 -24.16 -23.00 4.27
N GLY A 61 -23.55 -22.91 3.08
CA GLY A 61 -24.20 -23.09 1.79
C GLY A 61 -24.81 -21.81 1.19
N GLU A 62 -24.92 -20.72 1.95
CA GLU A 62 -25.41 -19.42 1.44
C GLU A 62 -24.46 -18.88 0.36
N ARG A 63 -25.02 -18.40 -0.75
CA ARG A 63 -24.25 -17.82 -1.86
C ARG A 63 -24.13 -16.31 -1.70
N VAL A 64 -22.95 -15.86 -1.30
CA VAL A 64 -22.66 -14.43 -1.08
C VAL A 64 -21.65 -13.88 -2.07
N PHE A 65 -21.73 -12.58 -2.35
CA PHE A 65 -20.67 -11.88 -3.06
C PHE A 65 -19.51 -11.60 -2.10
N ALA A 66 -18.32 -12.12 -2.40
CA ALA A 66 -17.16 -12.13 -1.52
C ALA A 66 -16.43 -10.78 -1.37
N GLY A 67 -17.01 -9.68 -1.87
CA GLY A 67 -16.37 -8.36 -1.90
C GLY A 67 -15.18 -8.22 -2.85
N THR A 68 -14.67 -9.33 -3.41
CA THR A 68 -13.41 -9.37 -4.16
C THR A 68 -13.59 -10.04 -5.52
N MET A 69 -12.92 -9.50 -6.55
CA MET A 69 -12.83 -10.10 -7.89
C MET A 69 -14.17 -10.50 -8.55
N ASP A 70 -15.31 -9.87 -8.21
CA ASP A 70 -16.65 -10.28 -8.68
C ASP A 70 -16.99 -11.77 -8.41
N ARG A 71 -16.42 -12.35 -7.35
CA ARG A 71 -16.64 -13.75 -6.98
C ARG A 71 -17.90 -13.89 -6.11
N THR A 72 -18.82 -14.74 -6.55
CA THR A 72 -19.93 -15.24 -5.72
C THR A 72 -19.60 -16.64 -5.21
N VAL A 73 -19.43 -16.77 -3.90
CA VAL A 73 -18.95 -17.98 -3.22
C VAL A 73 -20.07 -18.60 -2.39
N ALA A 74 -20.05 -19.92 -2.23
CA ALA A 74 -20.88 -20.59 -1.23
C ALA A 74 -20.11 -20.62 0.09
N TRP A 75 -20.71 -20.09 1.15
CA TRP A 75 -20.08 -20.04 2.47
C TRP A 75 -19.92 -21.46 3.05
N THR A 76 -18.84 -21.71 3.78
CA THR A 76 -18.53 -23.05 4.34
C THR A 76 -18.06 -22.94 5.79
N ALA A 77 -18.11 -24.05 6.52
CA ALA A 77 -17.60 -24.15 7.89
C ALA A 77 -16.08 -23.87 8.02
N HIS A 78 -15.34 -23.81 6.91
CA HIS A 78 -13.91 -23.50 6.87
C HIS A 78 -13.59 -22.04 6.52
N HIS A 79 -14.61 -21.19 6.31
CA HIS A 79 -14.37 -19.74 6.24
C HIS A 79 -14.14 -19.19 7.64
N PRO A 80 -13.22 -18.23 7.83
CA PRO A 80 -13.13 -17.47 9.08
C PRO A 80 -14.49 -16.88 9.46
N ARG A 81 -14.83 -16.99 10.74
CA ARG A 81 -16.05 -16.42 11.28
C ARG A 81 -15.93 -14.90 11.32
N ILE A 82 -16.90 -14.23 10.73
CA ILE A 82 -16.96 -12.77 10.65
C ILE A 82 -17.06 -12.13 12.03
N GLU A 83 -17.73 -12.80 12.98
CA GLU A 83 -17.86 -12.35 14.37
C GLU A 83 -16.49 -12.26 15.09
N ASP A 84 -15.53 -13.08 14.69
CA ASP A 84 -14.21 -13.18 15.34
C ASP A 84 -13.21 -12.14 14.77
N LEU A 85 -13.55 -11.46 13.67
CA LEU A 85 -12.71 -10.45 13.00
C LEU A 85 -12.78 -9.06 13.66
N GLU A 86 -13.94 -8.66 14.17
CA GLU A 86 -14.17 -7.33 14.76
C GLU A 86 -13.19 -7.04 15.92
N ALA A 87 -12.77 -8.09 16.65
CA ALA A 87 -11.79 -8.01 17.73
C ALA A 87 -10.37 -7.61 17.26
N LEU A 88 -10.01 -7.83 15.99
CA LEU A 88 -8.71 -7.43 15.43
C LEU A 88 -8.61 -5.93 15.15
N ARG A 89 -9.77 -5.26 15.02
CA ARG A 89 -9.87 -3.82 14.69
C ARG A 89 -9.43 -2.91 15.83
N THR A 90 -9.47 -3.42 17.06
CA THR A 90 -9.01 -2.70 18.27
C THR A 90 -7.50 -2.85 18.48
N VAL A 91 -6.82 -3.68 17.68
CA VAL A 91 -5.40 -3.99 17.84
C VAL A 91 -4.58 -3.29 16.75
N GLY A 92 -3.72 -2.36 17.15
CA GLY A 92 -2.69 -1.76 16.30
C GLY A 92 -1.43 -2.63 16.22
N ASP A 93 -0.28 -2.04 16.53
CA ASP A 93 1.00 -2.74 16.62
C ASP A 93 1.83 -2.13 17.77
N PRO A 94 1.55 -2.52 19.03
CA PRO A 94 2.16 -1.88 20.19
C PRO A 94 3.69 -2.00 20.22
N LEU A 95 4.25 -3.08 19.66
CA LEU A 95 5.71 -3.23 19.54
C LEU A 95 6.34 -2.13 18.67
N ALA A 96 5.70 -1.77 17.56
CA ALA A 96 6.18 -0.68 16.71
C ALA A 96 5.82 0.71 17.25
N ASP A 97 4.63 0.86 17.85
CA ASP A 97 4.16 2.10 18.45
C ASP A 97 5.05 2.52 19.64
N ASP A 98 5.31 1.61 20.60
CA ASP A 98 6.12 1.89 21.79
C ASP A 98 7.60 2.15 21.44
N ALA A 99 8.16 1.41 20.48
CA ALA A 99 9.54 1.61 20.03
C ALA A 99 9.70 2.92 19.23
N LEU A 100 8.69 3.32 18.44
CA LEU A 100 8.67 4.61 17.77
C LEU A 100 8.65 5.75 18.80
N ASP A 101 7.82 5.64 19.84
CA ASP A 101 7.74 6.64 20.91
C ASP A 101 9.07 6.75 21.68
N ALA A 102 9.75 5.63 21.93
CA ALA A 102 11.10 5.60 22.51
C ALA A 102 12.17 6.29 21.64
N LEU A 103 12.18 6.01 20.32
CA LEU A 103 13.12 6.65 19.38
C LEU A 103 12.86 8.16 19.24
N LEU A 104 11.60 8.58 19.23
CA LEU A 104 11.23 10.00 19.20
C LEU A 104 11.61 10.71 20.51
N ALA A 105 11.50 10.05 21.66
CA ALA A 105 11.97 10.59 22.93
C ALA A 105 13.49 10.85 22.92
N ALA A 106 14.30 9.89 22.44
CA ALA A 106 15.75 10.07 22.31
C ALA A 106 16.12 11.24 21.37
N ARG A 107 15.39 11.39 20.26
CA ARG A 107 15.60 12.50 19.31
C ARG A 107 15.38 13.87 19.97
N ILE A 108 14.35 14.01 20.81
CA ILE A 108 14.06 15.25 21.55
C ILE A 108 15.18 15.56 22.55
N THR A 109 15.69 14.55 23.26
CA THR A 109 16.70 14.74 24.31
C THR A 109 18.09 15.08 23.77
N ALA A 110 18.49 14.52 22.62
CA ALA A 110 19.89 14.57 22.17
C ALA A 110 20.11 14.98 20.70
N SER A 111 19.07 15.44 19.98
CA SER A 111 19.16 15.87 18.57
C SER A 111 19.83 14.85 17.65
N VAL A 112 19.61 13.56 17.92
CA VAL A 112 20.24 12.44 17.19
C VAL A 112 19.86 12.50 15.70
N PRO A 113 20.83 12.47 14.76
CA PRO A 113 20.55 12.29 13.34
C PRO A 113 19.93 10.91 13.11
N ILE A 114 18.73 10.87 12.56
CA ILE A 114 18.07 9.63 12.15
C ILE A 114 18.19 9.54 10.63
N HIS A 115 18.97 8.57 10.15
CA HIS A 115 19.05 8.25 8.71
C HIS A 115 17.77 7.54 8.25
N ASP A 116 17.43 6.44 8.94
CA ASP A 116 16.13 5.79 8.91
C ASP A 116 15.81 5.17 10.28
N LEU A 117 14.56 4.75 10.49
CA LEU A 117 14.09 4.30 11.80
C LEU A 117 14.57 2.89 12.16
N VAL A 118 14.81 2.02 11.18
CA VAL A 118 15.41 0.69 11.44
C VAL A 118 16.89 0.76 11.82
N SER A 119 17.66 1.71 11.25
CA SER A 119 19.03 1.98 11.68
C SER A 119 19.05 2.62 13.07
N ALA A 120 18.17 3.57 13.35
CA ALA A 120 18.02 4.13 14.69
C ALA A 120 17.64 3.05 15.73
N LEU A 121 16.77 2.11 15.38
CA LEU A 121 16.43 0.95 16.22
C LEU A 121 17.64 0.04 16.47
N ARG A 122 18.40 -0.31 15.42
CA ARG A 122 19.64 -1.09 15.53
C ARG A 122 20.65 -0.41 16.46
N ASP A 123 20.91 0.87 16.22
CA ASP A 123 21.94 1.63 16.91
C ASP A 123 21.54 1.85 18.39
N ALA A 124 20.24 2.04 18.66
CA ALA A 124 19.68 2.05 20.00
C ALA A 124 19.81 0.71 20.71
N ALA A 125 19.42 -0.40 20.08
CA ALA A 125 19.57 -1.73 20.65
C ALA A 125 21.05 -2.06 20.93
N THR A 126 21.95 -1.73 19.99
CA THR A 126 23.40 -1.92 20.14
C THR A 126 23.96 -1.14 21.34
N ALA A 127 23.58 0.13 21.51
CA ALA A 127 24.02 0.94 22.64
C ALA A 127 23.46 0.44 23.98
N LEU A 128 22.22 -0.05 23.99
CA LEU A 128 21.57 -0.66 25.15
C LEU A 128 22.23 -1.99 25.55
N ASP A 129 22.59 -2.84 24.59
CA ASP A 129 23.30 -4.11 24.82
C ASP A 129 24.74 -3.89 25.27
N ALA A 130 25.41 -2.86 24.75
CA ALA A 130 26.77 -2.47 25.14
C ALA A 130 26.83 -1.70 26.48
N HIS A 131 25.69 -1.33 27.08
CA HIS A 131 25.59 -0.45 28.25
C HIS A 131 26.35 0.89 28.07
N ASP A 132 26.31 1.46 26.87
CA ASP A 132 27.00 2.72 26.57
C ASP A 132 26.37 3.91 27.30
N ALA A 133 26.98 4.33 28.42
CA ALA A 133 26.54 5.44 29.25
C ALA A 133 26.58 6.82 28.53
N THR A 134 27.28 6.93 27.39
CA THR A 134 27.31 8.16 26.57
C THR A 134 26.15 8.25 25.60
N SER A 135 25.48 7.12 25.32
CA SER A 135 24.35 7.06 24.40
C SER A 135 23.07 7.66 25.01
N PRO A 136 22.29 8.46 24.25
CA PRO A 136 20.99 8.94 24.74
C PRO A 136 19.99 7.81 24.95
N TYR A 137 20.17 6.64 24.32
CA TYR A 137 19.26 5.51 24.45
C TYR A 137 19.35 4.83 25.82
N THR A 138 20.54 4.77 26.44
CA THR A 138 20.73 4.22 27.80
C THR A 138 20.23 5.17 28.91
N GLN A 139 20.02 6.44 28.56
CA GLN A 139 19.46 7.48 29.45
C GLN A 139 17.93 7.55 29.42
N LEU A 140 17.28 6.83 28.49
CA LEU A 140 15.81 6.75 28.43
C LEU A 140 15.23 6.01 29.64
N ALA A 141 13.97 6.30 29.97
CA ALA A 141 13.21 5.56 30.97
C ALA A 141 13.17 4.04 30.65
N PRO A 142 13.16 3.14 31.66
CA PRO A 142 13.29 1.69 31.43
C PRO A 142 12.30 1.09 30.43
N HIS A 143 11.04 1.56 30.40
CA HIS A 143 10.03 1.07 29.47
C HIS A 143 10.38 1.36 28.00
N HIS A 144 10.98 2.52 27.69
CA HIS A 144 11.49 2.82 26.35
C HIS A 144 12.64 1.89 25.96
N GLN A 145 13.55 1.59 26.89
CA GLN A 145 14.63 0.62 26.65
C GLN A 145 14.08 -0.78 26.39
N THR A 146 13.06 -1.21 27.15
CA THR A 146 12.34 -2.46 26.92
C THR A 146 11.67 -2.50 25.55
N ALA A 147 10.98 -1.43 25.14
CA ALA A 147 10.32 -1.35 23.84
C ALA A 147 11.31 -1.47 22.66
N ILE A 148 12.44 -0.76 22.72
CA ILE A 148 13.53 -0.84 21.73
C ILE A 148 14.04 -2.29 21.62
N ARG A 149 14.39 -2.93 22.76
CA ARG A 149 14.87 -4.32 22.75
C ARG A 149 13.81 -5.31 22.27
N ALA A 150 12.54 -5.12 22.64
CA ALA A 150 11.44 -6.00 22.26
C ALA A 150 11.17 -5.98 20.75
N LEU A 151 11.08 -4.79 20.13
CA LEU A 151 10.93 -4.70 18.68
C LEU A 151 12.18 -5.23 17.97
N TRP A 152 13.38 -4.83 18.40
CA TRP A 152 14.64 -5.29 17.80
C TRP A 152 14.77 -6.81 17.83
N ALA A 153 14.47 -7.44 18.96
CA ALA A 153 14.47 -8.90 19.09
C ALA A 153 13.46 -9.56 18.13
N GLN A 154 12.24 -9.03 18.00
CA GLN A 154 11.26 -9.60 17.07
C GLN A 154 11.69 -9.43 15.61
N VAL A 155 12.14 -8.24 15.18
CA VAL A 155 12.51 -8.07 13.76
C VAL A 155 13.81 -8.78 13.38
N THR A 156 14.69 -9.09 14.34
CA THR A 156 15.91 -9.88 14.08
C THR A 156 15.75 -11.39 14.27
N THR A 157 14.69 -11.84 14.95
CA THR A 157 14.36 -13.27 15.06
C THR A 157 13.78 -13.79 13.75
N VAL A 158 14.29 -14.92 13.28
CA VAL A 158 13.71 -15.66 12.16
C VAL A 158 12.90 -16.83 12.76
N PRO A 159 11.56 -16.87 12.60
CA PRO A 159 10.76 -17.98 13.12
C PRO A 159 11.13 -19.33 12.50
N ASP A 160 11.02 -20.41 13.29
CA ASP A 160 11.39 -21.78 12.87
C ASP A 160 10.65 -22.28 11.61
N TRP A 161 9.47 -21.71 11.32
CA TRP A 161 8.70 -22.05 10.12
C TRP A 161 9.26 -21.45 8.82
N VAL A 162 10.25 -20.54 8.88
CA VAL A 162 10.79 -19.84 7.70
C VAL A 162 11.81 -20.70 6.92
N ASP A 163 11.32 -21.42 5.91
CA ASP A 163 12.17 -22.06 4.88
C ASP A 163 12.64 -21.05 3.80
N TRP A 164 13.94 -20.74 3.83
CA TRP A 164 14.61 -19.86 2.85
C TRP A 164 14.63 -20.42 1.42
N THR A 165 14.49 -21.73 1.23
CA THR A 165 14.36 -22.35 -0.10
C THR A 165 13.04 -21.95 -0.73
N ARG A 166 11.94 -22.07 0.04
CA ARG A 166 10.59 -21.63 -0.39
C ARG A 166 10.57 -20.12 -0.64
N VAL A 167 11.19 -19.30 0.22
CA VAL A 167 11.37 -17.85 -0.04
C VAL A 167 12.02 -17.63 -1.41
N LYS A 168 13.13 -18.32 -1.70
CA LYS A 168 13.85 -18.19 -2.99
C LYS A 168 12.99 -18.60 -4.19
N ASP A 169 12.20 -19.68 -4.07
CA ASP A 169 11.26 -20.10 -5.13
C ASP A 169 10.17 -19.05 -5.38
N GLY A 170 9.66 -18.42 -4.32
CA GLY A 170 8.71 -17.31 -4.39
C GLY A 170 9.27 -16.06 -5.07
N GLN A 171 10.53 -15.73 -4.79
CA GLN A 171 11.25 -14.64 -5.44
C GLN A 171 11.50 -14.91 -6.93
N ASP A 172 11.83 -16.15 -7.31
CA ASP A 172 11.95 -16.56 -8.70
C ASP A 172 10.58 -16.53 -9.43
N PHE A 173 9.49 -16.91 -8.74
CA PHE A 173 8.11 -16.80 -9.24
C PHE A 173 7.65 -15.35 -9.41
N TYR A 174 7.99 -14.46 -8.47
CA TYR A 174 7.73 -13.03 -8.58
C TYR A 174 8.38 -12.45 -9.83
N TYR A 175 9.69 -12.63 -10.01
CA TYR A 175 10.39 -12.08 -11.18
C TYR A 175 9.97 -12.72 -12.52
N GLN A 176 9.53 -13.98 -12.52
CA GLN A 176 8.91 -14.59 -13.69
C GLN A 176 7.69 -13.81 -14.18
N HIS A 177 6.86 -13.30 -13.26
CA HIS A 177 5.56 -12.68 -13.57
C HIS A 177 5.50 -11.18 -13.31
N ALA A 178 6.60 -10.53 -12.92
CA ALA A 178 6.64 -9.17 -12.38
C ALA A 178 5.89 -8.11 -13.22
N THR A 179 5.92 -8.21 -14.55
CA THR A 179 5.19 -7.28 -15.44
C THR A 179 3.67 -7.46 -15.38
N ALA A 180 3.18 -8.69 -15.29
CA ALA A 180 1.76 -8.99 -15.07
C ALA A 180 1.35 -8.69 -13.62
N MET A 181 2.20 -9.03 -12.64
CA MET A 181 1.98 -8.69 -11.23
C MET A 181 1.89 -7.19 -11.02
N ALA A 182 2.69 -6.36 -11.69
CA ALA A 182 2.60 -4.90 -11.60
C ALA A 182 1.22 -4.37 -12.04
N TRP A 183 0.63 -4.94 -13.11
CA TRP A 183 -0.75 -4.64 -13.51
C TRP A 183 -1.77 -5.08 -12.46
N ILE A 184 -1.60 -6.27 -11.88
CA ILE A 184 -2.54 -6.81 -10.90
C ILE A 184 -2.47 -6.07 -9.56
N LEU A 185 -1.28 -5.75 -9.08
CA LEU A 185 -1.09 -4.94 -7.87
C LEU A 185 -1.72 -3.55 -8.04
N ALA A 186 -1.46 -2.90 -9.16
CA ALA A 186 -1.92 -1.54 -9.37
C ALA A 186 -3.43 -1.43 -9.63
N MET A 187 -4.04 -2.34 -10.41
CA MET A 187 -5.45 -2.24 -10.82
C MET A 187 -6.37 -3.29 -10.19
N GLY A 188 -5.83 -4.38 -9.64
CA GLY A 188 -6.56 -5.36 -8.84
C GLY A 188 -6.46 -5.02 -7.36
N SER A 189 -5.26 -5.12 -6.78
CA SER A 189 -5.03 -5.04 -5.34
C SER A 189 -5.39 -3.68 -4.75
N LEU A 190 -4.86 -2.57 -5.29
CA LEU A 190 -5.16 -1.22 -4.79
C LEU A 190 -6.65 -0.87 -4.87
N LEU A 191 -7.29 -1.15 -6.01
CA LEU A 191 -8.73 -0.90 -6.17
C LEU A 191 -9.58 -1.79 -5.26
N THR A 192 -9.16 -3.04 -4.99
CA THR A 192 -9.82 -3.90 -4.01
C THR A 192 -9.74 -3.31 -2.60
N VAL A 193 -8.56 -2.87 -2.13
CA VAL A 193 -8.46 -2.34 -0.75
C VAL A 193 -9.18 -1.00 -0.57
N TYR A 194 -9.41 -0.24 -1.65
CA TYR A 194 -10.23 0.98 -1.59
C TYR A 194 -11.73 0.69 -1.36
N THR A 195 -12.22 -0.53 -1.57
CA THR A 195 -13.60 -0.89 -1.20
C THR A 195 -13.79 -1.03 0.31
N ALA A 196 -12.71 -1.08 1.10
CA ALA A 196 -12.77 -1.13 2.56
C ALA A 196 -12.88 0.28 3.16
N ALA A 197 -13.98 0.57 3.84
CA ALA A 197 -14.25 1.89 4.39
C ALA A 197 -13.26 2.33 5.49
N SER A 198 -12.73 1.39 6.29
CA SER A 198 -11.67 1.62 7.29
C SER A 198 -10.37 2.10 6.64
N ILE A 199 -9.88 1.35 5.65
CA ILE A 199 -8.69 1.68 4.87
C ILE A 199 -8.87 3.03 4.16
N GLY A 200 -10.01 3.24 3.50
CA GLY A 200 -10.35 4.51 2.86
C GLY A 200 -10.30 5.71 3.83
N ALA A 201 -10.84 5.55 5.04
CA ALA A 201 -10.81 6.60 6.06
C ALA A 201 -9.39 6.93 6.57
N VAL A 202 -8.49 5.94 6.68
CA VAL A 202 -7.07 6.19 7.04
C VAL A 202 -6.34 6.93 5.92
N LEU A 203 -6.60 6.54 4.66
CA LEU A 203 -5.97 7.16 3.48
C LEU A 203 -6.44 8.61 3.25
N ASP A 204 -7.70 8.91 3.55
CA ASP A 204 -8.24 10.26 3.52
C ASP A 204 -7.81 11.09 4.73
N ALA A 205 -7.87 10.53 5.95
CA ALA A 205 -7.40 11.21 7.17
C ALA A 205 -5.90 11.56 7.12
N THR A 206 -5.08 10.83 6.36
CA THR A 206 -3.67 11.22 6.14
C THR A 206 -3.50 12.30 5.06
N ALA A 207 -4.51 12.56 4.23
CA ALA A 207 -4.50 13.37 2.99
C ALA A 207 -3.50 12.87 1.93
N TYR A 208 -2.97 11.66 2.14
CA TYR A 208 -1.69 11.23 1.58
C TYR A 208 -1.89 10.67 0.15
N LEU A 209 -3.09 10.18 -0.19
CA LEU A 209 -3.47 9.79 -1.57
C LEU A 209 -4.21 10.87 -2.37
N THR A 210 -5.06 11.66 -1.72
CA THR A 210 -6.00 12.59 -2.38
C THR A 210 -5.44 14.01 -2.54
N GLY A 211 -4.39 14.37 -1.81
CA GLY A 211 -3.59 15.58 -2.02
C GLY A 211 -4.31 16.92 -1.74
N HIS A 212 -5.56 16.91 -1.25
CA HIS A 212 -6.45 18.05 -0.94
C HIS A 212 -6.01 19.42 -1.53
N GLY A 213 -6.03 19.55 -2.86
CA GLY A 213 -5.77 20.81 -3.56
C GLY A 213 -4.31 21.29 -3.64
N LYS A 214 -3.32 20.55 -3.09
CA LYS A 214 -1.90 20.92 -3.13
C LYS A 214 -1.13 20.35 -4.34
N GLY A 215 -1.64 20.63 -5.54
CA GLY A 215 -0.86 20.86 -6.76
C GLY A 215 0.07 19.78 -7.36
N ASP A 216 0.35 18.65 -6.72
CA ASP A 216 1.20 17.59 -7.29
C ASP A 216 0.36 16.41 -7.81
N ASP A 217 0.05 16.44 -9.11
CA ASP A 217 -0.59 15.38 -9.89
C ASP A 217 0.13 14.00 -9.77
N ARG A 218 1.38 13.96 -9.27
CA ARG A 218 2.22 12.76 -9.19
C ARG A 218 2.24 12.12 -7.81
N VAL A 219 1.55 12.65 -6.79
CA VAL A 219 1.52 12.06 -5.43
C VAL A 219 1.16 10.57 -5.45
N VAL A 220 0.17 10.18 -6.26
CA VAL A 220 -0.23 8.78 -6.40
C VAL A 220 0.81 7.95 -7.17
N ALA A 221 1.48 8.52 -8.17
CA ALA A 221 2.55 7.85 -8.91
C ALA A 221 3.78 7.60 -8.02
N ARG A 222 4.14 8.58 -7.18
CA ARG A 222 5.19 8.46 -6.16
C ARG A 222 4.94 7.26 -5.25
N ARG A 223 3.71 7.09 -4.72
CA ARG A 223 3.31 5.93 -3.90
C ARG A 223 3.48 4.59 -4.57
N ILE A 224 2.98 4.47 -5.79
CA ILE A 224 3.02 3.20 -6.52
C ILE A 224 4.48 2.75 -6.64
N VAL A 225 5.39 3.71 -6.80
CA VAL A 225 6.84 3.48 -6.79
C VAL A 225 7.40 3.23 -5.38
N GLU A 226 6.97 3.95 -4.33
CA GLU A 226 7.36 3.70 -2.93
C GLU A 226 6.97 2.28 -2.45
N THR A 227 5.70 1.88 -2.61
CA THR A 227 5.24 0.51 -2.29
C THR A 227 5.91 -0.52 -3.20
N GLY A 228 6.06 -0.21 -4.49
CA GLY A 228 6.80 -1.06 -5.43
C GLY A 228 8.25 -1.25 -5.02
N HIS A 229 8.88 -0.30 -4.34
CA HIS A 229 10.26 -0.39 -3.88
C HIS A 229 10.42 -1.42 -2.77
N MET A 230 9.56 -1.37 -1.75
CA MET A 230 9.54 -2.37 -0.68
C MET A 230 9.38 -3.78 -1.25
N ILE A 231 8.43 -3.99 -2.17
CA ILE A 231 8.19 -5.29 -2.80
C ILE A 231 9.41 -5.75 -3.61
N ASN A 232 10.00 -4.88 -4.43
CA ASN A 232 11.15 -5.25 -5.27
C ASN A 232 12.40 -5.57 -4.44
N LEU A 233 12.65 -4.86 -3.33
CA LEU A 233 13.75 -5.17 -2.40
C LEU A 233 13.50 -6.47 -1.63
N ALA A 234 12.31 -6.66 -1.05
CA ALA A 234 11.93 -7.88 -0.35
C ALA A 234 11.95 -9.12 -1.26
N MET A 235 11.65 -8.95 -2.55
CA MET A 235 11.68 -10.03 -3.54
C MET A 235 13.03 -10.23 -4.24
N TRP A 236 14.04 -9.36 -4.03
CA TRP A 236 15.29 -9.35 -4.80
C TRP A 236 16.13 -10.64 -4.67
N SER A 237 16.43 -11.02 -3.42
CA SER A 237 17.20 -12.20 -3.03
C SER A 237 16.87 -12.61 -1.60
N THR A 238 17.21 -13.84 -1.20
CA THR A 238 17.05 -14.29 0.19
C THR A 238 17.81 -13.39 1.16
N ASP A 239 19.00 -12.94 0.75
CA ASP A 239 19.90 -12.17 1.60
C ASP A 239 19.41 -10.74 1.79
N ALA A 240 18.68 -10.19 0.81
CA ALA A 240 17.98 -8.91 0.98
C ALA A 240 16.83 -9.01 2.01
N LEU A 241 16.19 -10.17 2.15
CA LEU A 241 15.06 -10.37 3.08
C LEU A 241 15.49 -10.95 4.45
N ARG A 242 16.70 -11.48 4.59
CA ARG A 242 17.28 -11.86 5.90
C ARG A 242 17.46 -10.63 6.82
N PRO A 243 17.47 -10.81 8.15
CA PRO A 243 17.77 -9.72 9.09
C PRO A 243 19.05 -8.94 8.72
N GLY A 244 18.96 -7.62 8.72
CA GLY A 244 20.03 -6.71 8.26
C GLY A 244 20.11 -6.49 6.73
N GLY A 245 19.34 -7.24 5.92
CA GLY A 245 19.23 -7.05 4.47
C GLY A 245 18.36 -5.84 4.09
N GLU A 246 18.49 -5.35 2.85
CA GLU A 246 17.80 -4.14 2.39
C GLU A 246 16.28 -4.29 2.24
N GLY A 247 15.82 -5.46 1.81
CA GLY A 247 14.39 -5.80 1.75
C GLY A 247 13.77 -5.92 3.14
N TRP A 248 14.49 -6.55 4.07
CA TRP A 248 14.14 -6.58 5.48
C TRP A 248 14.05 -5.17 6.07
N ALA A 249 15.07 -4.34 5.86
CA ALA A 249 15.11 -2.96 6.33
C ALA A 249 13.96 -2.12 5.75
N SER A 250 13.64 -2.32 4.47
CA SER A 250 12.51 -1.65 3.80
C SER A 250 11.16 -2.04 4.41
N VAL A 251 10.94 -3.33 4.71
CA VAL A 251 9.71 -3.81 5.37
C VAL A 251 9.59 -3.26 6.79
N VAL A 252 10.67 -3.27 7.58
CA VAL A 252 10.66 -2.72 8.95
C VAL A 252 10.46 -1.19 8.95
N ASN A 253 11.04 -0.47 8.00
CA ASN A 253 10.76 0.97 7.83
C ASN A 253 9.29 1.23 7.43
N VAL A 254 8.64 0.35 6.65
CA VAL A 254 7.19 0.44 6.37
C VAL A 254 6.36 0.15 7.63
N ARG A 255 6.78 -0.77 8.50
CA ARG A 255 6.14 -0.98 9.81
C ARG A 255 6.21 0.28 10.69
N PHE A 256 7.37 0.96 10.73
CA PHE A 256 7.47 2.26 11.39
C PHE A 256 6.62 3.36 10.74
N LEU A 257 6.47 3.35 9.40
CA LEU A 257 5.53 4.24 8.71
C LEU A 257 4.07 3.99 9.15
N HIS A 258 3.69 2.73 9.36
CA HIS A 258 2.36 2.39 9.90
C HIS A 258 2.15 2.94 11.32
N ALA A 259 3.16 2.81 12.21
CA ALA A 259 3.11 3.42 13.55
C ALA A 259 3.01 4.96 13.50
N LEU A 260 3.78 5.62 12.63
CA LEU A 260 3.68 7.08 12.39
C LEU A 260 2.28 7.49 11.88
N VAL A 261 1.72 6.74 10.93
CA VAL A 261 0.35 6.95 10.44
C VAL A 261 -0.67 6.78 11.55
N ARG A 262 -0.55 5.71 12.36
CA ARG A 262 -1.44 5.43 13.49
C ARG A 262 -1.41 6.56 14.53
N ARG A 263 -0.22 6.96 14.98
CA ARG A 263 -0.03 8.10 15.90
C ARG A 263 -0.66 9.40 15.35
N ARG A 264 -0.46 9.69 14.06
CA ARG A 264 -1.03 10.89 13.39
C ARG A 264 -2.55 10.84 13.25
N VAL A 265 -3.12 9.70 12.87
CA VAL A 265 -4.58 9.57 12.68
C VAL A 265 -5.31 9.48 14.04
N LEU A 266 -4.71 8.87 15.06
CA LEU A 266 -5.24 8.92 16.43
C LEU A 266 -5.20 10.35 17.01
N ALA A 267 -4.20 11.18 16.68
CA ALA A 267 -4.22 12.60 17.03
C ALA A 267 -5.37 13.34 16.32
N LYS A 268 -5.68 12.99 15.06
CA LYS A 268 -6.84 13.49 14.32
C LYS A 268 -8.20 13.04 14.87
N ALA A 269 -8.26 11.85 15.47
CA ALA A 269 -9.46 11.35 16.15
C ALA A 269 -9.83 12.21 17.38
N LYS A 270 -8.83 12.69 18.13
CA LYS A 270 -9.04 13.60 19.29
C LYS A 270 -9.71 14.94 18.92
N VAL A 271 -9.68 15.33 17.64
CA VAL A 271 -10.34 16.54 17.12
C VAL A 271 -11.51 16.22 16.20
N GLY A 272 -12.10 15.03 16.30
CA GLY A 272 -13.31 14.62 15.58
C GLY A 272 -13.13 14.27 14.10
N THR A 273 -11.92 14.39 13.54
CA THR A 273 -11.68 14.18 12.09
C THR A 273 -11.42 12.72 11.69
N TYR A 274 -11.51 11.78 12.63
CA TYR A 274 -11.46 10.33 12.37
C TYR A 274 -12.22 9.60 13.49
N SER A 275 -13.12 8.68 13.16
CA SER A 275 -13.86 7.91 14.16
C SER A 275 -13.30 6.50 14.35
N VAL A 276 -12.64 6.28 15.48
CA VAL A 276 -12.12 4.96 15.90
C VAL A 276 -13.27 3.96 16.11
N ALA A 277 -14.45 4.42 16.55
CA ALA A 277 -15.62 3.55 16.72
C ALA A 277 -16.20 3.05 15.38
N LEU A 278 -16.12 3.87 14.31
CA LEU A 278 -16.60 3.48 12.98
C LEU A 278 -15.58 2.66 12.19
N HIS A 279 -14.30 3.01 12.29
CA HIS A 279 -13.26 2.48 11.41
C HIS A 279 -12.27 1.53 12.10
N GLY A 280 -12.23 1.49 13.44
CA GLY A 280 -11.21 0.78 14.22
C GLY A 280 -10.00 1.65 14.53
N VAL A 281 -8.98 1.06 15.16
CA VAL A 281 -7.67 1.69 15.31
C VAL A 281 -7.05 1.84 13.91
N PRO A 282 -6.43 2.98 13.56
CA PRO A 282 -5.82 3.14 12.24
C PRO A 282 -4.72 2.10 12.00
N VAL A 283 -4.75 1.46 10.83
CA VAL A 283 -3.81 0.39 10.45
C VAL A 283 -3.82 -0.74 11.51
N ASN A 284 -5.01 -1.26 11.79
CA ASN A 284 -5.22 -2.39 12.71
C ASN A 284 -4.89 -3.74 12.05
N GLN A 285 -4.87 -4.80 12.85
CA GLN A 285 -4.53 -6.16 12.41
C GLN A 285 -5.46 -6.70 11.31
N GLU A 286 -6.76 -6.35 11.32
CA GLU A 286 -7.70 -6.73 10.25
C GLU A 286 -7.36 -6.03 8.93
N ASP A 287 -7.24 -4.71 8.94
CA ASP A 287 -6.90 -3.91 7.75
C ASP A 287 -5.53 -4.34 7.17
N MET A 288 -4.56 -4.64 8.03
CA MET A 288 -3.23 -5.16 7.63
C MET A 288 -3.33 -6.57 7.02
N ALA A 289 -4.12 -7.47 7.59
CA ALA A 289 -4.31 -8.82 7.04
C ALA A 289 -5.01 -8.79 5.67
N PHE A 290 -6.09 -8.00 5.53
CA PHE A 290 -6.80 -7.81 4.26
C PHE A 290 -5.91 -7.16 3.19
N THR A 291 -5.17 -6.11 3.55
CA THR A 291 -4.19 -5.47 2.65
C THR A 291 -3.12 -6.47 2.22
N GLY A 292 -2.65 -7.31 3.14
CA GLY A 292 -1.79 -8.46 2.87
C GLY A 292 -2.36 -9.40 1.81
N LEU A 293 -3.62 -9.81 1.96
CA LEU A 293 -4.30 -10.72 1.03
C LEU A 293 -4.46 -10.12 -0.37
N SER A 294 -4.49 -8.78 -0.46
CA SER A 294 -4.40 -8.10 -1.75
C SER A 294 -3.02 -8.28 -2.44
N PHE A 295 -1.92 -8.47 -1.70
CA PHE A 295 -0.61 -8.75 -2.29
C PHE A 295 -0.43 -10.21 -2.72
N VAL A 296 -1.22 -11.15 -2.20
CA VAL A 296 -1.07 -12.59 -2.47
C VAL A 296 -2.29 -13.16 -3.20
N ALA A 297 -3.45 -13.23 -2.55
CA ALA A 297 -4.64 -13.86 -3.09
C ALA A 297 -5.16 -13.15 -4.36
N ILE A 298 -5.21 -11.81 -4.37
CA ILE A 298 -5.59 -11.04 -5.57
C ILE A 298 -4.55 -11.19 -6.68
N VAL A 299 -3.26 -11.26 -6.35
CA VAL A 299 -2.19 -11.48 -7.34
C VAL A 299 -2.32 -12.85 -8.00
N LEU A 300 -2.53 -13.91 -7.22
CA LEU A 300 -2.72 -15.27 -7.77
C LEU A 300 -4.02 -15.37 -8.58
N MET A 301 -5.14 -14.84 -8.08
CA MET A 301 -6.40 -14.77 -8.85
C MET A 301 -6.25 -13.96 -10.14
N GLY A 302 -5.49 -12.86 -10.12
CA GLY A 302 -5.22 -12.06 -11.31
C GLY A 302 -4.33 -12.79 -12.32
N LEU A 303 -3.30 -13.51 -11.88
CA LEU A 303 -2.47 -14.33 -12.76
C LEU A 303 -3.26 -15.49 -13.38
N GLU A 304 -4.23 -16.06 -12.66
CA GLU A 304 -5.17 -17.05 -13.22
C GLU A 304 -6.09 -16.41 -14.27
N ARG A 305 -6.70 -15.25 -13.99
CA ARG A 305 -7.55 -14.52 -14.95
C ARG A 305 -6.84 -14.08 -16.23
N LEU A 306 -5.55 -13.73 -16.12
CA LEU A 306 -4.71 -13.42 -17.29
C LEU A 306 -4.15 -14.68 -17.98
N GLY A 307 -4.41 -15.88 -17.42
CA GLY A 307 -4.00 -17.16 -17.98
C GLY A 307 -2.49 -17.38 -17.98
N PHE A 308 -1.83 -17.07 -16.86
CA PHE A 308 -0.45 -17.46 -16.56
C PHE A 308 -0.36 -18.68 -15.65
N ILE A 309 -1.31 -18.81 -14.73
CA ILE A 309 -1.46 -19.94 -13.79
C ILE A 309 -2.89 -20.49 -13.84
N SER A 310 -3.17 -21.57 -13.14
CA SER A 310 -4.48 -22.23 -13.03
C SER A 310 -4.66 -22.83 -11.63
N GLY A 311 -5.81 -23.41 -11.30
CA GLY A 311 -5.95 -24.15 -10.04
C GLY A 311 -5.99 -23.25 -8.80
N ILE A 312 -6.29 -21.96 -8.94
CA ILE A 312 -6.46 -21.06 -7.79
C ILE A 312 -7.94 -20.97 -7.45
N THR A 313 -8.77 -20.45 -8.36
CA THR A 313 -10.24 -20.37 -8.20
C THR A 313 -11.00 -21.30 -9.13
N THR A 314 -10.33 -21.89 -10.13
CA THR A 314 -10.93 -22.79 -11.11
C THR A 314 -10.19 -24.13 -11.15
N PRO A 315 -10.88 -25.27 -11.38
CA PRO A 315 -10.22 -26.56 -11.49
C PRO A 315 -9.12 -26.57 -12.56
N GLY A 316 -7.89 -26.84 -12.15
CA GLY A 316 -6.70 -26.78 -12.99
C GLY A 316 -5.48 -27.32 -12.26
N ARG A 317 -4.40 -27.59 -13.00
CA ARG A 317 -3.15 -28.08 -12.41
C ARG A 317 -1.96 -27.33 -13.00
N ASN A 318 -1.25 -26.62 -12.14
CA ASN A 318 0.02 -25.99 -12.50
C ASN A 318 1.12 -27.05 -12.70
N PRO A 319 2.07 -26.81 -13.63
CA PRO A 319 3.33 -27.56 -13.67
C PRO A 319 4.04 -27.55 -12.30
N PRO A 320 4.80 -28.61 -11.93
CA PRO A 320 5.38 -28.73 -10.58
C PRO A 320 6.26 -27.56 -10.16
N ASP A 321 7.03 -26.98 -11.08
CA ASP A 321 7.88 -25.81 -10.84
C ASP A 321 7.07 -24.53 -10.59
N LEU A 322 5.92 -24.39 -11.25
CA LEU A 322 5.01 -23.27 -11.07
C LEU A 322 4.22 -23.41 -9.75
N ALA A 323 3.80 -24.63 -9.38
CA ALA A 323 3.20 -24.91 -8.08
C ALA A 323 4.18 -24.61 -6.94
N LYS A 324 5.44 -25.05 -7.06
CA LYS A 324 6.53 -24.72 -6.11
C LYS A 324 6.75 -23.21 -6.00
N GLY A 325 6.70 -22.49 -7.12
CA GLY A 325 6.81 -21.03 -7.14
C GLY A 325 5.65 -20.30 -6.46
N ILE A 326 4.41 -20.79 -6.63
CA ILE A 326 3.21 -20.23 -5.96
C ILE A 326 3.30 -20.45 -4.44
N ASP A 327 3.62 -21.67 -4.01
CA ASP A 327 3.80 -22.00 -2.59
C ASP A 327 4.95 -21.20 -1.96
N GLY A 328 6.07 -21.07 -2.67
CA GLY A 328 7.18 -20.22 -2.25
C GLY A 328 6.82 -18.73 -2.16
N TYR A 329 5.93 -18.23 -3.04
CA TYR A 329 5.47 -16.84 -3.03
C TYR A 329 4.56 -16.55 -1.82
N VAL A 330 3.64 -17.47 -1.52
CA VAL A 330 2.86 -17.46 -0.27
C VAL A 330 3.80 -17.44 0.94
N HIS A 331 4.82 -18.31 0.94
CA HIS A 331 5.76 -18.45 2.06
C HIS A 331 6.66 -17.22 2.25
N ALA A 332 7.12 -16.58 1.16
CA ALA A 332 7.84 -15.31 1.23
C ALA A 332 6.98 -14.20 1.85
N TRP A 333 5.70 -14.12 1.48
CA TRP A 333 4.78 -13.15 2.07
C TRP A 333 4.43 -13.46 3.53
N ALA A 334 4.39 -14.73 3.96
CA ALA A 334 4.23 -15.08 5.37
C ALA A 334 5.27 -14.36 6.26
N TYR A 335 6.53 -14.39 5.83
CA TYR A 335 7.64 -13.74 6.54
C TYR A 335 7.66 -12.21 6.37
N ILE A 336 7.29 -11.67 5.20
CA ILE A 336 7.10 -10.22 5.03
C ILE A 336 6.01 -9.68 5.98
N GLN A 337 4.93 -10.44 6.19
CA GLN A 337 3.82 -10.03 7.07
C GLN A 337 4.19 -10.09 8.55
N TYR A 338 4.98 -11.09 8.98
CA TYR A 338 5.62 -11.14 10.29
C TYR A 338 6.51 -9.91 10.54
N LEU A 339 7.38 -9.57 9.59
CA LEU A 339 8.23 -8.37 9.66
C LEU A 339 7.42 -7.07 9.65
N SER A 340 6.28 -7.05 8.96
CA SER A 340 5.37 -5.91 8.86
C SER A 340 4.55 -5.64 10.13
N GLY A 341 4.56 -6.55 11.11
CA GLY A 341 3.86 -6.39 12.39
C GLY A 341 2.47 -7.05 12.48
N ILE A 342 2.13 -7.95 11.56
CA ILE A 342 0.96 -8.81 11.73
C ILE A 342 1.29 -9.91 12.73
N ARG A 343 0.44 -10.13 13.73
CA ARG A 343 0.65 -11.21 14.72
C ARG A 343 0.58 -12.56 14.03
N ASP A 344 1.48 -13.47 14.40
CA ASP A 344 1.55 -14.80 13.77
C ASP A 344 0.26 -15.62 13.91
N ASP A 345 -0.49 -15.44 15.00
CA ASP A 345 -1.76 -16.15 15.21
C ASP A 345 -2.88 -15.73 14.24
N VAL A 346 -2.74 -14.58 13.57
CA VAL A 346 -3.66 -14.13 12.51
C VAL A 346 -2.96 -13.87 11.18
N ASN A 347 -1.76 -14.44 11.00
CA ASN A 347 -1.04 -14.44 9.74
C ASN A 347 -1.50 -15.65 8.89
N PRO A 348 -2.35 -15.46 7.86
CA PRO A 348 -3.00 -16.57 7.17
C PRO A 348 -2.06 -17.39 6.27
N TYR A 349 -0.83 -16.92 6.06
CA TYR A 349 0.18 -17.55 5.20
C TYR A 349 1.12 -18.51 5.94
N ILE A 350 1.11 -18.52 7.27
CA ILE A 350 1.99 -19.40 8.05
C ILE A 350 1.63 -20.86 7.75
N PRO A 351 2.61 -21.77 7.59
CA PRO A 351 2.35 -23.18 7.36
C PRO A 351 1.38 -23.76 8.42
N PRO A 352 0.34 -24.54 8.04
CA PRO A 352 -0.66 -25.05 9.00
C PRO A 352 -0.07 -25.78 10.20
N SER A 353 1.04 -26.49 10.02
CA SER A 353 1.79 -27.19 11.06
C SER A 353 2.36 -26.27 12.17
N ALA A 354 2.63 -25.01 11.86
CA ALA A 354 3.08 -24.01 12.83
C ALA A 354 1.91 -23.16 13.36
N ALA A 355 1.00 -22.76 12.47
CA ALA A 355 -0.11 -21.86 12.81
C ALA A 355 -1.04 -22.41 13.90
N ALA A 356 -1.31 -23.72 13.92
CA ALA A 356 -2.18 -24.34 14.92
C ALA A 356 -1.69 -24.10 16.36
N LYS A 357 -0.39 -24.36 16.61
CA LYS A 357 0.25 -24.15 17.91
C LYS A 357 0.26 -22.67 18.29
N ILE A 358 0.65 -21.79 17.37
CA ILE A 358 0.72 -20.34 17.60
C ILE A 358 -0.67 -19.78 17.96
N ALA A 359 -1.72 -20.25 17.27
CA ALA A 359 -3.10 -19.86 17.53
C ALA A 359 -3.63 -20.44 18.87
N GLU A 360 -3.15 -21.58 19.32
CA GLU A 360 -3.46 -22.12 20.66
C GLU A 360 -2.79 -21.28 21.76
N GLU A 361 -1.50 -20.98 21.62
CA GLU A 361 -0.74 -20.12 22.54
C GLU A 361 -1.35 -18.72 22.65
N ALA A 362 -1.76 -18.12 21.52
CA ALA A 362 -2.45 -16.82 21.49
C ALA A 362 -3.83 -16.84 22.18
N ARG A 363 -4.58 -17.96 22.08
CA ARG A 363 -5.85 -18.12 22.80
C ARG A 363 -5.64 -18.30 24.30
N ALA A 364 -4.62 -19.07 24.70
CA ALA A 364 -4.23 -19.22 26.10
C ALA A 364 -3.76 -17.89 26.72
N ALA A 365 -3.12 -17.02 25.93
CA ALA A 365 -2.74 -15.66 26.31
C ALA A 365 -3.91 -14.64 26.25
N GLY A 366 -5.12 -15.06 25.83
CA GLY A 366 -6.30 -14.19 25.77
C GLY A 366 -6.24 -13.08 24.73
N LEU A 367 -5.47 -13.23 23.65
CA LEU A 367 -5.31 -12.19 22.64
C LEU A 367 -6.63 -11.93 21.87
N ALA A 368 -6.93 -10.67 21.59
CA ALA A 368 -8.13 -10.28 20.83
C ALA A 368 -8.09 -10.87 19.41
N GLY A 369 -9.14 -11.59 19.01
CA GLY A 369 -9.21 -12.29 17.72
C GLY A 369 -8.22 -13.46 17.58
N ALA A 370 -7.78 -14.06 18.69
CA ALA A 370 -6.73 -15.09 18.70
C ALA A 370 -7.02 -16.26 17.75
N GLY A 371 -6.17 -16.43 16.73
CA GLY A 371 -6.31 -17.52 15.77
C GLY A 371 -7.43 -17.34 14.75
N ALA A 372 -8.07 -16.17 14.64
CA ALA A 372 -9.25 -15.96 13.78
C ALA A 372 -8.97 -16.16 12.29
N LEU A 373 -7.73 -15.89 11.83
CA LEU A 373 -7.30 -16.04 10.43
C LEU A 373 -6.33 -17.22 10.21
N ALA A 374 -5.98 -17.95 11.27
CA ALA A 374 -5.05 -19.07 11.20
C ALA A 374 -5.62 -20.20 10.33
N PRO A 375 -4.80 -20.88 9.50
CA PRO A 375 -5.23 -22.11 8.83
C PRO A 375 -5.65 -23.18 9.85
N PRO A 376 -6.71 -23.97 9.54
CA PRO A 376 -7.20 -25.00 10.44
C PRO A 376 -6.16 -26.11 10.66
N ALA A 377 -6.14 -26.66 11.88
CA ALA A 377 -5.21 -27.72 12.27
C ALA A 377 -5.49 -29.08 11.60
N THR A 378 -6.75 -29.31 11.19
CA THR A 378 -7.16 -30.50 10.43
C THR A 378 -7.04 -30.21 8.93
N GLU A 379 -6.37 -31.09 8.19
CA GLU A 379 -6.41 -31.08 6.73
C GLU A 379 -7.87 -31.15 6.23
N ASP A 380 -8.31 -30.14 5.50
CA ASP A 380 -9.49 -30.25 4.64
C ASP A 380 -9.10 -31.18 3.47
N PRO A 381 -9.70 -32.38 3.31
CA PRO A 381 -9.15 -33.41 2.42
C PRO A 381 -9.03 -32.98 0.96
N GLY A 382 -7.80 -32.68 0.54
CA GLY A 382 -7.49 -32.21 -0.81
C GLY A 382 -7.47 -30.68 -0.99
N ALA A 383 -7.63 -29.89 0.08
CA ALA A 383 -7.38 -28.46 0.07
C ALA A 383 -5.87 -28.16 0.04
N ASP A 384 -5.46 -27.24 -0.83
CA ASP A 384 -4.09 -26.74 -0.87
C ASP A 384 -3.92 -25.48 0.00
N THR A 385 -2.68 -25.01 0.15
CA THR A 385 -2.35 -23.77 0.88
C THR A 385 -3.13 -22.56 0.36
N CYS A 386 -3.45 -22.51 -0.94
CA CYS A 386 -4.20 -21.43 -1.55
C CYS A 386 -5.69 -21.44 -1.14
N THR A 387 -6.27 -22.62 -0.92
CA THR A 387 -7.69 -22.78 -0.56
C THR A 387 -8.03 -22.08 0.76
N HIS A 388 -7.17 -22.16 1.78
CA HIS A 388 -7.34 -21.38 3.02
C HIS A 388 -7.26 -19.88 2.74
N LEU A 389 -6.22 -19.43 2.03
CA LEU A 389 -6.01 -18.00 1.72
C LEU A 389 -7.19 -17.38 0.96
N LEU A 390 -7.82 -18.13 0.07
CA LEU A 390 -9.02 -17.67 -0.64
C LEU A 390 -10.22 -17.56 0.30
N ARG A 391 -10.43 -18.52 1.21
CA ARG A 391 -11.50 -18.43 2.23
C ARG A 391 -11.29 -17.25 3.17
N VAL A 392 -10.04 -16.96 3.56
CA VAL A 392 -9.72 -15.77 4.34
C VAL A 392 -9.99 -14.51 3.54
N MET A 393 -9.54 -14.43 2.27
CA MET A 393 -9.79 -13.28 1.41
C MET A 393 -11.29 -13.05 1.15
N ASP A 394 -12.06 -14.14 0.99
CA ASP A 394 -13.50 -14.10 0.82
C ASP A 394 -14.21 -13.61 2.08
N ALA A 395 -13.74 -14.00 3.27
CA ALA A 395 -14.29 -13.55 4.54
C ALA A 395 -13.94 -12.10 4.88
N THR A 396 -12.67 -11.71 4.82
CA THR A 396 -12.24 -10.32 5.05
C THR A 396 -12.80 -9.38 3.99
N GLY A 397 -12.88 -9.84 2.73
CA GLY A 397 -13.52 -9.10 1.64
C GLY A 397 -15.00 -8.89 1.89
N TYR A 398 -15.74 -9.94 2.26
CA TYR A 398 -17.16 -9.84 2.61
C TYR A 398 -17.42 -8.90 3.80
N HIS A 399 -16.62 -8.96 4.86
CA HIS A 399 -16.75 -8.10 6.04
C HIS A 399 -16.52 -6.62 5.71
N LEU A 400 -15.43 -6.33 4.99
CA LEU A 400 -14.94 -4.97 4.76
C LEU A 400 -15.58 -4.26 3.56
N TYR A 401 -16.21 -4.98 2.63
CA TYR A 401 -16.74 -4.40 1.39
C TYR A 401 -17.86 -3.38 1.65
N SER A 402 -17.48 -2.11 1.58
CA SER A 402 -18.40 -0.97 1.61
C SER A 402 -17.85 0.21 0.80
N PRO A 403 -17.92 0.14 -0.55
CA PRO A 403 -17.58 1.25 -1.43
C PRO A 403 -18.30 2.55 -1.03
N SER A 404 -17.54 3.64 -0.98
CA SER A 404 -17.99 4.97 -0.51
C SER A 404 -17.57 6.07 -1.47
N ALA A 405 -18.01 7.31 -1.22
CA ALA A 405 -17.52 8.48 -1.97
C ALA A 405 -15.99 8.63 -1.88
N THR A 406 -15.38 8.29 -0.73
CA THR A 406 -13.94 8.22 -0.56
C THR A 406 -13.31 7.14 -1.45
N ALA A 407 -13.93 5.95 -1.55
CA ALA A 407 -13.47 4.89 -2.45
C ALA A 407 -13.48 5.34 -3.92
N HIS A 408 -14.53 6.06 -4.36
CA HIS A 408 -14.60 6.64 -5.71
C HIS A 408 -13.49 7.66 -5.95
N ALA A 409 -13.24 8.55 -5.00
CA ALA A 409 -12.16 9.55 -5.09
C ALA A 409 -10.78 8.89 -5.17
N LEU A 410 -10.52 7.86 -4.36
CA LEU A 410 -9.26 7.09 -4.38
C LEU A 410 -9.09 6.31 -5.69
N ALA A 411 -10.15 5.69 -6.21
CA ALA A 411 -10.13 5.00 -7.50
C ALA A 411 -9.86 5.96 -8.67
N ALA A 412 -10.51 7.13 -8.69
CA ALA A 412 -10.28 8.17 -9.68
C ALA A 412 -8.85 8.76 -9.61
N ALA A 413 -8.34 8.99 -8.40
CA ALA A 413 -6.96 9.44 -8.18
C ALA A 413 -5.93 8.40 -8.66
N LEU A 414 -6.19 7.10 -8.46
CA LEU A 414 -5.35 6.00 -8.93
C LEU A 414 -5.33 5.88 -10.46
N LEU A 415 -6.49 5.90 -11.11
CA LEU A 415 -6.57 5.87 -12.58
C LEU A 415 -5.83 7.06 -13.21
N ASN A 416 -5.98 8.26 -12.65
CA ASN A 416 -5.25 9.44 -13.12
C ASN A 416 -3.76 9.43 -12.76
N GLY A 417 -3.37 8.90 -11.60
CA GLY A 417 -1.99 8.87 -11.13
C GLY A 417 -1.09 7.88 -11.88
N ILE A 418 -1.60 6.69 -12.20
CA ILE A 418 -0.79 5.62 -12.82
C ILE A 418 -0.23 5.99 -14.20
N ARG A 419 -0.87 6.95 -14.90
CA ARG A 419 -0.39 7.49 -16.18
C ARG A 419 0.98 8.17 -16.10
N TYR A 420 1.43 8.54 -14.90
CA TYR A 420 2.73 9.18 -14.65
C TYR A 420 3.82 8.20 -14.20
N VAL A 421 3.53 6.90 -14.05
CA VAL A 421 4.50 5.89 -13.59
C VAL A 421 5.37 5.41 -14.76
N PRO A 422 6.70 5.68 -14.77
CA PRO A 422 7.60 5.19 -15.80
C PRO A 422 7.88 3.68 -15.65
N PRO A 423 8.37 3.01 -16.72
CA PRO A 423 8.54 3.52 -18.07
C PRO A 423 7.26 3.43 -18.93
N THR A 424 6.19 2.83 -18.41
CA THR A 424 5.03 2.42 -19.22
C THR A 424 3.99 3.52 -19.43
N TYR A 425 3.88 4.49 -18.50
CA TYR A 425 2.96 5.63 -18.59
C TYR A 425 1.53 5.20 -19.00
N LEU A 426 0.97 4.22 -18.28
CA LEU A 426 -0.22 3.48 -18.67
C LEU A 426 -1.42 4.41 -18.97
N PRO A 427 -1.98 4.40 -20.20
CA PRO A 427 -3.14 5.21 -20.54
C PRO A 427 -4.35 4.88 -19.67
N ASN A 428 -5.13 5.91 -19.33
CA ASN A 428 -6.38 5.77 -18.55
C ASN A 428 -7.32 4.67 -19.11
N ARG A 429 -7.38 4.53 -20.45
CA ARG A 429 -8.17 3.51 -21.16
C ARG A 429 -7.67 2.08 -20.88
N THR A 430 -6.35 1.89 -20.84
CA THR A 430 -5.70 0.64 -20.43
C THR A 430 -5.99 0.32 -18.97
N SER A 431 -5.74 1.27 -18.06
CA SER A 431 -5.91 1.11 -16.62
C SER A 431 -7.34 0.68 -16.24
N ARG A 432 -8.37 1.38 -16.77
CA ARG A 432 -9.78 0.99 -16.60
C ARG A 432 -10.06 -0.43 -17.07
N THR A 433 -9.53 -0.81 -18.23
CA THR A 433 -9.80 -2.13 -18.84
C THR A 433 -9.15 -3.25 -18.06
N VAL A 434 -7.91 -3.04 -17.58
CA VAL A 434 -7.24 -3.98 -16.68
C VAL A 434 -8.01 -4.10 -15.36
N ALA A 435 -8.49 -2.99 -14.80
CA ALA A 435 -9.35 -3.01 -13.61
C ALA A 435 -10.62 -3.83 -13.81
N ARG A 436 -11.39 -3.62 -14.90
CA ARG A 436 -12.61 -4.41 -15.18
C ARG A 436 -12.31 -5.90 -15.46
N LEU A 437 -11.24 -6.20 -16.19
CA LEU A 437 -10.82 -7.59 -16.45
C LEU A 437 -10.38 -8.34 -15.19
N LEU A 438 -9.78 -7.64 -14.22
CA LEU A 438 -9.33 -8.24 -12.96
C LEU A 438 -10.44 -8.31 -11.93
N LEU A 439 -11.15 -7.20 -11.69
CA LEU A 439 -12.12 -7.05 -10.59
C LEU A 439 -13.57 -7.39 -10.96
N GLY A 440 -13.87 -7.55 -12.26
CA GLY A 440 -15.22 -7.75 -12.78
C GLY A 440 -16.10 -6.49 -12.73
N ASP A 441 -17.32 -6.62 -13.21
CA ASP A 441 -18.18 -5.48 -13.52
C ASP A 441 -18.83 -4.88 -12.27
N ARG A 442 -19.15 -5.70 -11.26
CA ARG A 442 -19.77 -5.21 -10.02
C ARG A 442 -18.84 -4.28 -9.25
N ALA A 443 -17.69 -4.80 -8.82
CA ALA A 443 -16.76 -4.05 -7.98
C ALA A 443 -16.21 -2.80 -8.68
N THR A 444 -16.00 -2.84 -10.00
CA THR A 444 -15.58 -1.65 -10.76
C THR A 444 -16.67 -0.61 -10.90
N THR A 445 -17.93 -1.01 -11.08
CA THR A 445 -19.07 -0.08 -11.11
C THR A 445 -19.29 0.55 -9.74
N ASP A 446 -19.23 -0.24 -8.67
CA ASP A 446 -19.35 0.24 -7.28
C ASP A 446 -18.19 1.17 -6.86
N LEU A 447 -17.03 1.11 -7.56
CA LEU A 447 -15.90 2.04 -7.41
C LEU A 447 -15.95 3.25 -8.36
N GLY A 448 -16.99 3.37 -9.20
CA GLY A 448 -17.10 4.44 -10.20
C GLY A 448 -16.11 4.33 -11.37
N VAL A 449 -15.47 3.18 -11.57
CA VAL A 449 -14.54 2.93 -12.69
C VAL A 449 -15.33 2.81 -14.00
N PRO A 450 -15.21 3.77 -14.95
CA PRO A 450 -16.12 3.81 -16.08
C PRO A 450 -15.94 2.64 -17.06
N ALA A 451 -17.01 2.35 -17.81
CA ALA A 451 -17.09 1.26 -18.77
C ALA A 451 -16.02 1.35 -19.88
N THR A 452 -15.75 0.20 -20.49
CA THR A 452 -14.69 -0.02 -21.49
C THR A 452 -15.23 -0.73 -22.72
N SER A 453 -14.65 -0.49 -23.90
CA SER A 453 -15.12 -1.11 -25.14
C SER A 453 -14.57 -2.54 -25.33
N GLU A 454 -15.21 -3.35 -26.18
CA GLU A 454 -14.66 -4.66 -26.56
C GLU A 454 -13.27 -4.55 -27.20
N ALA A 455 -13.04 -3.49 -27.99
CA ALA A 455 -11.74 -3.21 -28.59
C ALA A 455 -10.64 -3.02 -27.53
N ASP A 456 -10.98 -2.43 -26.38
CA ASP A 456 -10.05 -2.29 -25.26
C ASP A 456 -9.72 -3.64 -24.62
N VAL A 457 -10.73 -4.49 -24.42
CA VAL A 457 -10.53 -5.85 -23.91
C VAL A 457 -9.63 -6.66 -24.86
N VAL A 458 -9.79 -6.49 -26.17
CA VAL A 458 -8.90 -7.07 -27.18
C VAL A 458 -7.48 -6.51 -27.07
N ALA A 459 -7.29 -5.20 -26.90
CA ALA A 459 -5.99 -4.58 -26.70
C ALA A 459 -5.29 -5.09 -25.43
N ALA A 460 -5.99 -5.17 -24.30
CA ALA A 460 -5.45 -5.73 -23.05
C ALA A 460 -5.02 -7.19 -23.22
N ARG A 461 -5.85 -8.03 -23.86
CA ARG A 461 -5.51 -9.43 -24.18
C ARG A 461 -4.33 -9.53 -25.13
N ARG A 462 -4.17 -8.60 -26.08
CA ARG A 462 -2.99 -8.51 -26.95
C ARG A 462 -1.72 -8.16 -26.15
N THR A 463 -1.77 -7.22 -25.20
CA THR A 463 -0.61 -6.92 -24.32
C THR A 463 -0.17 -8.15 -23.53
N VAL A 464 -1.11 -8.87 -22.92
CA VAL A 464 -0.82 -10.14 -22.21
C VAL A 464 -0.17 -11.16 -23.16
N ARG A 465 -0.74 -11.36 -24.35
CA ARG A 465 -0.29 -12.36 -25.32
C ARG A 465 1.07 -12.04 -25.96
N PHE A 466 1.35 -10.79 -26.29
CA PHE A 466 2.49 -10.39 -27.12
C PHE A 466 3.58 -9.62 -26.37
N VAL A 467 3.35 -9.17 -25.13
CA VAL A 467 4.36 -8.52 -24.29
C VAL A 467 4.71 -9.38 -23.07
N PHE A 468 3.72 -9.76 -22.27
CA PHE A 468 3.98 -10.44 -21.00
C PHE A 468 4.31 -11.94 -21.17
N ARG A 469 3.54 -12.69 -21.97
CA ARG A 469 3.81 -14.11 -22.21
C ARG A 469 5.20 -14.39 -22.80
N PRO A 470 5.73 -13.61 -23.76
CA PRO A 470 7.11 -13.76 -24.21
C PRO A 470 8.17 -13.55 -23.11
N LEU A 471 7.97 -12.61 -22.19
CA LEU A 471 8.89 -12.39 -21.06
C LEU A 471 8.85 -13.56 -20.07
N VAL A 472 7.65 -14.06 -19.74
CA VAL A 472 7.47 -15.27 -18.91
C VAL A 472 8.12 -16.49 -19.58
N ALA A 473 7.96 -16.65 -20.90
CA ALA A 473 8.57 -17.73 -21.65
C ALA A 473 10.10 -17.62 -21.70
N ALA A 474 10.66 -16.43 -21.91
CA ALA A 474 12.10 -16.18 -21.86
C ALA A 474 12.68 -16.51 -20.47
N TRP A 475 12.02 -16.10 -19.39
CA TRP A 475 12.40 -16.45 -18.02
C TRP A 475 12.38 -17.97 -17.78
N ARG A 476 11.29 -18.63 -18.19
CA ARG A 476 11.05 -20.06 -17.95
C ARG A 476 12.04 -20.94 -18.72
N TYR A 477 12.14 -20.73 -20.04
CA TYR A 477 12.84 -21.62 -20.97
C TYR A 477 14.28 -21.21 -21.30
N VAL A 478 14.73 -20.00 -20.93
CA VAL A 478 16.10 -19.53 -21.21
C VAL A 478 16.78 -19.08 -19.91
N PRO A 479 17.27 -20.01 -19.05
CA PRO A 479 17.75 -19.70 -17.71
C PRO A 479 18.85 -18.63 -17.64
N VAL A 480 19.71 -18.54 -18.66
CA VAL A 480 20.77 -17.52 -18.76
C VAL A 480 20.22 -16.08 -18.84
N LEU A 481 18.97 -15.88 -19.28
CA LEU A 481 18.33 -14.57 -19.30
C LEU A 481 17.76 -14.13 -17.94
N ARG A 482 17.53 -15.05 -16.98
CA ARG A 482 16.95 -14.72 -15.66
C ARG A 482 17.69 -13.60 -14.92
N PRO A 483 19.03 -13.64 -14.72
CA PRO A 483 19.74 -12.55 -14.05
C PRO A 483 19.71 -11.24 -14.85
N ILE A 484 19.65 -11.30 -16.19
CA ILE A 484 19.55 -10.12 -17.06
C ILE A 484 18.18 -9.46 -16.89
N ILE A 485 17.09 -10.24 -17.00
CA ILE A 485 15.72 -9.76 -16.84
C ILE A 485 15.49 -9.21 -15.42
N ARG A 486 15.97 -9.90 -14.38
CA ARG A 486 15.88 -9.43 -12.98
C ARG A 486 16.57 -8.07 -12.79
N LYS A 487 17.82 -7.94 -13.27
CA LYS A 487 18.56 -6.67 -13.23
C LYS A 487 17.87 -5.57 -14.05
N ALA A 488 17.28 -5.90 -15.19
CA ALA A 488 16.54 -4.95 -16.02
C ALA A 488 15.28 -4.39 -15.36
N LEU A 489 14.49 -5.25 -14.70
CA LEU A 489 13.30 -4.84 -13.96
C LEU A 489 13.67 -3.96 -12.76
N MET A 490 14.68 -4.35 -11.98
CA MET A 490 15.19 -3.53 -10.87
C MET A 490 15.76 -2.19 -11.35
N TYR A 491 16.51 -2.16 -12.47
CA TYR A 491 17.00 -0.92 -13.06
C TYR A 491 15.87 0.05 -13.44
N LEU A 492 14.82 -0.46 -14.08
CA LEU A 492 13.62 0.33 -14.40
C LEU A 492 12.94 0.88 -13.15
N HIS A 493 12.81 0.05 -12.10
CA HIS A 493 12.25 0.47 -10.82
C HIS A 493 13.10 1.57 -10.15
N MET A 494 14.42 1.40 -10.09
CA MET A 494 15.33 2.39 -9.49
C MET A 494 15.34 3.71 -10.26
N ARG A 495 15.15 3.67 -11.58
CA ARG A 495 14.94 4.88 -12.37
C ARG A 495 13.60 5.55 -12.05
N ALA A 496 12.53 4.79 -11.82
CA ALA A 496 11.25 5.34 -11.36
C ALA A 496 11.38 6.01 -9.97
N MET A 497 12.10 5.38 -9.04
CA MET A 497 12.45 5.96 -7.74
C MET A 497 13.19 7.30 -7.90
N GLN A 498 14.20 7.35 -8.78
CA GLN A 498 14.95 8.57 -9.07
C GLN A 498 14.09 9.67 -9.69
N GLU A 499 13.18 9.34 -10.61
CA GLU A 499 12.37 10.34 -11.32
C GLU A 499 11.16 10.86 -10.53
N LEU A 500 10.58 10.06 -9.62
CA LEU A 500 9.33 10.38 -8.90
C LEU A 500 9.46 10.55 -7.38
N VAL A 501 10.43 9.89 -6.73
CA VAL A 501 10.57 9.89 -5.27
C VAL A 501 11.77 10.75 -4.84
N LEU A 502 12.96 10.44 -5.37
CA LEU A 502 14.24 11.03 -4.94
C LEU A 502 14.60 12.33 -5.68
N ARG A 503 13.85 12.74 -6.71
CA ARG A 503 14.10 14.01 -7.40
C ARG A 503 13.59 15.15 -6.52
N PRO A 504 14.45 16.06 -6.02
CA PRO A 504 13.98 17.16 -5.19
C PRO A 504 13.07 18.07 -6.02
N ALA A 505 11.93 18.45 -5.42
CA ALA A 505 11.02 19.45 -5.95
C ALA A 505 11.63 20.85 -5.74
N SER A 506 12.70 21.13 -6.49
CA SER A 506 13.65 22.24 -6.32
C SER A 506 14.52 22.15 -5.05
N ALA A 507 15.70 22.80 -5.11
CA ALA A 507 16.77 22.83 -4.09
C ALA A 507 17.56 21.52 -3.87
N LYS A 508 18.71 21.66 -3.17
CA LYS A 508 19.79 20.68 -3.10
C LYS A 508 19.54 19.67 -1.98
N GLY A 509 19.24 18.42 -2.33
CA GLY A 509 19.19 17.31 -1.38
C GLY A 509 18.94 15.99 -2.11
N THR A 510 19.64 14.93 -1.71
CA THR A 510 19.46 13.55 -2.22
C THR A 510 18.87 12.64 -1.14
N GLU A 511 18.08 13.23 -0.25
CA GLU A 511 17.56 12.57 0.95
C GLU A 511 16.30 11.73 0.66
N PHE A 512 16.16 10.64 1.42
CA PHE A 512 14.99 9.77 1.36
C PHE A 512 14.09 10.07 2.56
N ALA A 513 13.06 10.88 2.34
CA ALA A 513 12.08 11.24 3.37
C ALA A 513 10.70 10.67 3.04
N PHE A 514 10.12 9.87 3.95
CA PHE A 514 8.70 9.54 3.91
C PHE A 514 7.87 10.79 4.24
N HIS A 515 7.49 11.56 3.23
CA HIS A 515 6.56 12.68 3.41
C HIS A 515 5.25 12.18 4.00
N THR A 516 4.81 12.65 5.18
CA THR A 516 3.57 12.13 5.81
C THR A 516 2.29 12.89 5.43
N GLY A 517 2.32 13.71 4.37
CA GLY A 517 1.13 14.43 3.86
C GLY A 517 0.69 15.66 4.66
N ASN A 518 1.55 16.25 5.51
CA ASN A 518 1.44 17.65 5.96
C ASN A 518 2.78 18.11 6.53
N GLY A 519 3.59 18.83 5.74
CA GLY A 519 4.61 19.80 6.18
C GLY A 519 5.76 19.38 7.10
N GLY A 520 5.69 18.24 7.78
CA GLY A 520 6.75 17.69 8.61
C GLY A 520 7.72 16.92 7.75
N GLU A 521 8.72 17.62 7.23
CA GLU A 521 9.92 17.00 6.65
C GLU A 521 10.74 16.40 7.80
N MET A 522 11.03 15.10 7.71
CA MET A 522 12.14 14.51 8.47
C MET A 522 13.30 14.38 7.50
N GLU A 523 14.23 15.34 7.57
CA GLU A 523 15.53 15.28 6.90
C GLU A 523 16.28 14.01 7.34
N GLY A 524 16.87 13.31 6.36
CA GLY A 524 17.39 11.95 6.46
C GLY A 524 18.52 11.70 5.46
N SER A 525 19.76 11.69 5.98
CA SER A 525 20.97 11.80 5.18
C SER A 525 21.25 10.59 4.27
N ALA A 526 21.68 10.92 3.04
CA ALA A 526 21.87 9.99 1.92
C ALA A 526 23.12 9.09 2.06
N ALA A 527 22.91 7.91 2.64
CA ALA A 527 23.76 6.74 2.45
C ALA A 527 22.87 5.51 2.18
N VAL A 528 23.45 4.44 1.63
CA VAL A 528 22.75 3.16 1.30
C VAL A 528 21.74 3.26 0.15
N CYS A 529 22.26 3.41 -1.06
CA CYS A 529 21.66 2.81 -2.25
C CYS A 529 22.76 2.02 -2.97
N PRO A 530 22.75 0.67 -2.98
CA PRO A 530 23.84 -0.15 -3.54
C PRO A 530 23.93 -0.04 -5.07
N PHE A 531 22.90 0.55 -5.70
CA PHE A 531 22.85 0.85 -7.12
C PHE A 531 23.24 2.30 -7.45
N ALA A 532 23.86 3.05 -6.52
CA ALA A 532 24.34 4.40 -6.78
C ALA A 532 25.31 4.50 -7.98
N SER A 533 26.13 3.47 -8.25
CA SER A 533 26.98 3.43 -9.45
C SER A 533 26.17 3.25 -10.75
N VAL A 534 25.02 2.57 -10.69
CA VAL A 534 24.07 2.42 -11.81
C VAL A 534 23.20 3.68 -11.98
N ALA A 535 22.92 4.41 -10.89
CA ALA A 535 22.20 5.68 -10.89
C ALA A 535 23.02 6.83 -11.49
N ALA A 536 24.33 6.84 -11.29
CA ALA A 536 25.22 7.96 -11.63
C ALA A 536 25.52 8.12 -13.14
N GLY A 537 24.88 7.36 -14.02
CA GLY A 537 25.08 7.45 -15.48
C GLY A 537 26.48 7.07 -15.98
N LYS A 538 27.37 6.61 -15.09
CA LYS A 538 28.67 6.05 -15.46
C LYS A 538 28.43 4.66 -16.05
N THR A 539 29.14 4.35 -17.13
CA THR A 539 28.89 3.16 -17.94
C THR A 539 29.01 1.87 -17.11
N VAL A 540 28.09 0.93 -17.36
CA VAL A 540 27.97 -0.39 -16.70
C VAL A 540 29.20 -1.30 -16.94
N GLU A 541 30.21 -0.81 -17.66
CA GLU A 541 31.37 -1.57 -18.12
C GLU A 541 32.44 -1.86 -17.04
N LYS A 542 32.50 -1.11 -15.94
CA LYS A 542 33.72 -1.08 -15.09
C LYS A 542 33.72 -1.79 -13.73
N GLU A 543 32.59 -2.11 -13.11
CA GLU A 543 32.63 -2.70 -11.75
C GLU A 543 32.49 -4.24 -11.69
N HIS A 544 31.83 -4.90 -12.64
CA HIS A 544 31.66 -6.38 -12.60
C HIS A 544 31.60 -7.03 -13.99
N GLY A 545 32.70 -6.99 -14.76
CA GLY A 545 32.93 -7.85 -15.94
C GLY A 545 31.76 -7.96 -16.93
N GLY A 546 31.00 -6.88 -17.11
CA GLY A 546 29.69 -6.90 -17.74
C GLY A 546 29.79 -6.97 -19.25
N SER A 547 29.81 -8.19 -19.81
CA SER A 547 29.78 -8.42 -21.26
C SER A 547 28.71 -7.56 -21.96
N ALA A 548 29.03 -7.05 -23.15
CA ALA A 548 28.11 -6.26 -23.99
C ALA A 548 26.74 -6.93 -24.20
N VAL A 549 26.69 -8.27 -24.11
CA VAL A 549 25.46 -9.08 -24.11
C VAL A 549 24.47 -8.66 -23.01
N MET A 550 24.94 -8.28 -21.81
CA MET A 550 24.08 -7.78 -20.73
C MET A 550 23.49 -6.40 -21.04
N ALA A 551 24.28 -5.49 -21.62
CA ALA A 551 23.80 -4.15 -21.99
C ALA A 551 22.77 -4.21 -23.12
N ILE A 552 23.01 -5.07 -24.13
CA ILE A 552 22.06 -5.35 -25.21
C ILE A 552 20.78 -5.99 -24.65
N GLY A 553 20.91 -7.02 -23.81
CA GLY A 553 19.77 -7.70 -23.18
C GLY A 553 18.90 -6.77 -22.32
N LEU A 554 19.54 -5.87 -21.55
CA LEU A 554 18.87 -4.81 -20.80
C LEU A 554 18.05 -3.90 -21.72
N GLY A 555 18.67 -3.36 -22.78
CA GLY A 555 17.99 -2.49 -23.75
C GLY A 555 16.80 -3.16 -24.44
N VAL A 556 16.94 -4.43 -24.82
CA VAL A 556 15.87 -5.22 -25.46
C VAL A 556 14.68 -5.42 -24.53
N VAL A 557 14.88 -5.75 -23.25
CA VAL A 557 13.77 -5.92 -22.28
C VAL A 557 13.03 -4.60 -22.05
N VAL A 558 13.76 -3.49 -21.85
CA VAL A 558 13.17 -2.16 -21.67
C VAL A 558 12.35 -1.74 -22.89
N ALA A 559 12.89 -1.93 -24.10
CA ALA A 559 12.21 -1.62 -25.34
C ALA A 559 10.97 -2.51 -25.54
N ALA A 560 11.08 -3.82 -25.32
CA ALA A 560 9.96 -4.77 -25.48
C ALA A 560 8.77 -4.43 -24.58
N VAL A 561 8.99 -4.07 -23.32
CA VAL A 561 7.93 -3.64 -22.41
C VAL A 561 7.34 -2.30 -22.86
N THR A 562 8.17 -1.28 -23.09
CA THR A 562 7.72 0.10 -23.32
C THR A 562 7.06 0.26 -24.70
N VAL A 563 7.73 -0.21 -25.75
CA VAL A 563 7.24 -0.17 -27.13
C VAL A 563 6.10 -1.18 -27.32
N GLY A 564 6.19 -2.38 -26.72
CA GLY A 564 5.14 -3.39 -26.84
C GLY A 564 3.80 -2.94 -26.25
N VAL A 565 3.82 -2.33 -25.05
CA VAL A 565 2.60 -1.76 -24.45
C VAL A 565 2.09 -0.59 -25.29
N THR A 566 2.93 0.39 -25.64
CA THR A 566 2.46 1.58 -26.38
C THR A 566 2.00 1.27 -27.82
N ALA A 567 2.60 0.30 -28.50
CA ALA A 567 2.19 -0.10 -29.85
C ALA A 567 0.83 -0.80 -29.87
N VAL A 568 0.55 -1.67 -28.89
CA VAL A 568 -0.74 -2.40 -28.82
C VAL A 568 -1.94 -1.47 -28.58
N TRP A 569 -1.73 -0.33 -27.90
CA TRP A 569 -2.78 0.62 -27.53
C TRP A 569 -2.83 1.89 -28.42
N ARG A 570 -2.06 1.92 -29.51
CA ARG A 570 -2.12 2.95 -30.56
C ARG A 570 -2.93 2.53 -31.80
N VAL A 571 -3.45 1.31 -31.80
CA VAL A 571 -4.31 0.70 -32.83
C VAL A 571 -5.73 0.61 -32.30
#